data_AF-A0A3C1D900-F1
#
_entry.id   AF-A0A3C1D900-F1
#
_cell.length_a   1.000
_cell.length_b   1.000
_cell.length_c   1.000
_cell.angle_alpha   90.00
_cell.angle_beta   90.00
_cell.angle_gamma   90.00
#
_symmetry.space_group_name_H-M   'P 1'
#
loop_
_entity.id
_entity.type
_entity.pdbx_description
1 polymer ?
#
loop_
_entity_poly.entity_id
_entity_poly.type
_entity_poly.pdbx_seq_one_letter_code
_entity_poly.pdbx_strand_id
1 'polypeptide(L)'
;MTFSAQIDGIYILIPTTELQVNAGEAVRFGLVDPSRAEDVPVVLDAVVEAHKRVVGSAFTPDTCEEYLQMHSSHWLGRAFGKKAFYSGFTINGCYAYELGSKYSEGHGYKGLSFDKAHICDGDVIEVFAFQDSFGMDYYTYFMQDGRRIKELNLAVGERAKLKLEGLMYGYGGPMKRTDRISHHLVSEVSEAQLVTVDVSTGLMLPIPDAITDEDEGQVEVGFDEPGVYYVSSIGGEVRYNAHLVFPWLKVNVS
;
A
#
# COMPACT_ATOMS: atom_id res chain seq x y z
N MET A 1 -2.73 13.82 6.91
CA MET A 1 -3.03 12.46 6.38
C MET A 1 -1.83 11.55 6.63
N THR A 2 -1.97 10.23 6.46
CA THR A 2 -0.86 9.28 6.60
C THR A 2 -0.50 8.68 5.25
N PHE A 3 0.78 8.53 4.97
CA PHE A 3 1.29 8.06 3.68
C PHE A 3 2.28 6.90 3.86
N SER A 4 2.18 5.91 2.99
CA SER A 4 3.05 4.75 2.93
C SER A 4 3.48 4.53 1.48
N ALA A 5 4.72 4.13 1.26
CA ALA A 5 5.21 3.78 -0.06
C ALA A 5 5.98 2.46 -0.03
N GLN A 6 5.64 1.55 -0.94
CA GLN A 6 6.39 0.32 -1.17
C GLN A 6 6.78 0.22 -2.65
N ILE A 7 8.07 0.34 -2.94
CA ILE A 7 8.59 0.26 -4.31
C ILE A 7 9.60 -0.88 -4.35
N ASP A 8 9.51 -1.76 -5.36
CA ASP A 8 10.45 -2.87 -5.54
C ASP A 8 10.47 -3.83 -4.32
N GLY A 9 9.27 -4.12 -3.80
CA GLY A 9 9.07 -4.98 -2.63
C GLY A 9 9.48 -4.39 -1.28
N ILE A 10 10.06 -3.18 -1.24
CA ILE A 10 10.63 -2.57 -0.04
C ILE A 10 9.84 -1.32 0.37
N TYR A 11 9.60 -1.16 1.67
CA TYR A 11 9.04 0.08 2.22
C TYR A 11 10.03 1.24 2.05
N ILE A 12 9.64 2.23 1.26
CA ILE A 12 10.34 3.53 1.14
C ILE A 12 9.88 4.47 2.24
N LEU A 13 8.58 4.46 2.52
CA LEU A 13 7.97 5.15 3.65
C LEU A 13 7.07 4.16 4.37
N ILE A 14 7.34 3.98 5.66
CA ILE A 14 6.54 3.12 6.51
C ILE A 14 5.17 3.73 6.83
N PRO A 15 4.19 2.91 7.22
CA PRO A 15 2.77 3.25 7.13
C PRO A 15 2.21 4.25 8.13
N THR A 16 3.06 4.98 8.83
CA THR A 16 2.71 6.00 9.84
C THR A 16 3.30 7.37 9.52
N THR A 17 3.79 7.58 8.29
CA THR A 17 4.36 8.88 7.90
C THR A 17 3.27 9.92 7.73
N GLU A 18 3.19 10.88 8.64
CA GLU A 18 2.29 12.03 8.50
C GLU A 18 2.79 12.98 7.41
N LEU A 19 1.91 13.35 6.49
CA LEU A 19 2.16 14.36 5.47
C LEU A 19 1.13 15.49 5.56
N GLN A 20 1.64 16.70 5.33
CA GLN A 20 0.86 17.90 5.04
C GLN A 20 0.87 18.07 3.53
N VAL A 21 -0.32 18.05 2.91
CA VAL A 21 -0.43 18.03 1.45
C VAL A 21 -1.26 19.22 0.99
N ASN A 22 -0.68 20.01 0.10
CA ASN A 22 -1.35 21.14 -0.54
C ASN A 22 -1.77 20.76 -1.94
N ALA A 23 -2.91 21.30 -2.39
CA ALA A 23 -3.37 21.09 -3.76
C ALA A 23 -2.43 21.77 -4.78
N GLY A 24 -2.25 21.13 -5.93
CA GLY A 24 -1.50 21.67 -7.06
C GLY A 24 0.03 21.57 -6.93
N GLU A 25 0.53 20.80 -5.97
CA GLU A 25 1.96 20.49 -5.86
C GLU A 25 2.45 19.71 -7.10
N ALA A 26 1.65 18.78 -7.62
CA ALA A 26 1.95 18.07 -8.86
C ALA A 26 2.08 19.01 -10.08
N VAL A 27 1.23 20.05 -10.15
CA VAL A 27 1.29 21.09 -11.19
C VAL A 27 2.57 21.92 -11.04
N ARG A 28 2.93 22.32 -9.81
CA ARG A 28 4.16 23.10 -9.54
C ARG A 28 5.43 22.37 -9.94
N PHE A 29 5.41 21.04 -9.83
CA PHE A 29 6.51 20.17 -10.27
C PHE A 29 6.44 19.79 -11.75
N GLY A 30 5.46 20.31 -12.52
CA GLY A 30 5.35 20.04 -13.96
C GLY A 30 4.92 18.61 -14.30
N LEU A 31 4.42 17.84 -13.33
CA LEU A 31 4.03 16.44 -13.52
C LEU A 31 2.67 16.28 -14.23
N VAL A 32 1.86 17.33 -14.17
CA VAL A 32 0.54 17.41 -14.83
C VAL A 32 0.34 18.80 -15.44
N ASP A 33 -0.50 18.85 -16.47
CA ASP A 33 -0.83 20.11 -17.15
C ASP A 33 -1.47 21.11 -16.16
N PRO A 34 -1.09 22.41 -16.19
CA PRO A 34 -1.66 23.43 -15.31
C PRO A 34 -3.18 23.58 -15.36
N SER A 35 -3.84 23.21 -16.47
CA SER A 35 -5.31 23.16 -16.57
C SER A 35 -5.95 22.13 -15.64
N ARG A 36 -5.14 21.25 -15.04
CA ARG A 36 -5.53 20.25 -14.04
C ARG A 36 -5.25 20.69 -12.61
N ALA A 37 -4.92 21.95 -12.40
CA ALA A 37 -4.90 22.52 -11.06
C ALA A 37 -6.31 22.43 -10.48
N GLU A 38 -6.41 21.75 -9.34
CA GLU A 38 -7.62 21.60 -8.56
C GLU A 38 -7.43 22.30 -7.22
N ASP A 39 -8.53 22.78 -6.63
CA ASP A 39 -8.51 23.38 -5.29
C ASP A 39 -8.43 22.33 -4.18
N VAL A 40 -8.62 21.05 -4.53
CA VAL A 40 -8.60 19.90 -3.63
C VAL A 40 -7.35 19.08 -3.94
N PRO A 41 -6.57 18.65 -2.92
CA PRO A 41 -5.41 17.80 -3.16
C PRO A 41 -5.80 16.47 -3.79
N VAL A 42 -4.91 15.95 -4.64
CA VAL A 42 -5.00 14.60 -5.20
C VAL A 42 -3.86 13.71 -4.72
N VAL A 43 -3.98 12.39 -4.91
CA VAL A 43 -2.93 11.43 -4.51
C VAL A 43 -1.56 11.81 -5.10
N LEU A 44 -1.50 12.34 -6.32
CA LEU A 44 -0.23 12.77 -6.91
C LEU A 44 0.43 13.93 -6.14
N ASP A 45 -0.35 14.84 -5.54
CA ASP A 45 0.19 15.89 -4.67
C ASP A 45 0.83 15.27 -3.41
N ALA A 46 0.18 14.26 -2.81
CA ALA A 46 0.75 13.53 -1.68
C ALA A 46 2.03 12.77 -2.06
N VAL A 47 2.09 12.21 -3.27
CA VAL A 47 3.31 11.59 -3.80
C VAL A 47 4.44 12.62 -3.92
N VAL A 48 4.16 13.84 -4.41
CA VAL A 48 5.16 14.92 -4.48
C VAL A 48 5.69 15.30 -3.09
N GLU A 49 4.81 15.46 -2.10
CA GLU A 49 5.23 15.74 -0.72
C GLU A 49 6.05 14.61 -0.10
N ALA A 50 5.68 13.35 -0.37
CA ALA A 50 6.47 12.20 0.03
C ALA A 50 7.87 12.23 -0.58
N HIS A 51 8.02 12.64 -1.84
CA HIS A 51 9.33 12.77 -2.49
C HIS A 51 10.17 13.88 -1.88
N LYS A 52 9.59 15.04 -1.57
CA LYS A 52 10.30 16.11 -0.84
C LYS A 52 10.83 15.61 0.49
N ARG A 53 10.06 14.78 1.21
CA ARG A 53 10.45 14.20 2.51
C ARG A 53 11.61 13.22 2.40
N VAL A 54 11.61 12.35 1.38
CA VAL A 54 12.58 11.25 1.22
C VAL A 54 13.84 11.69 0.50
N VAL A 55 13.68 12.40 -0.63
CA VAL A 55 14.78 12.83 -1.50
C VAL A 55 15.39 14.15 -1.00
N GLY A 56 14.61 14.95 -0.27
CA GLY A 56 15.08 16.20 0.32
C GLY A 56 15.34 17.28 -0.72
N SER A 57 16.40 18.08 -0.50
CA SER A 57 16.71 19.25 -1.33
C SER A 57 17.06 18.93 -2.79
N ALA A 58 17.35 17.67 -3.11
CA ALA A 58 17.60 17.23 -4.48
C ALA A 58 16.31 17.12 -5.31
N PHE A 59 15.13 17.08 -4.68
CA PHE A 59 13.84 17.02 -5.37
C PHE A 59 13.29 18.43 -5.60
N THR A 60 13.57 18.96 -6.79
CA THR A 60 13.16 20.29 -7.25
C THR A 60 12.37 20.17 -8.56
N PRO A 61 11.62 21.19 -9.00
CA PRO A 61 10.94 21.14 -10.30
C PRO A 61 11.87 20.78 -11.47
N ASP A 62 13.11 21.29 -11.48
CA ASP A 62 14.08 21.04 -12.55
C ASP A 62 14.69 19.63 -12.52
N THR A 63 14.68 18.97 -11.36
CA THR A 63 15.31 17.64 -11.15
C THR A 63 14.31 16.54 -10.84
N CYS A 64 13.01 16.86 -10.75
CA CYS A 64 12.01 15.94 -10.24
C CYS A 64 11.88 14.67 -11.09
N GLU A 65 12.07 14.77 -12.40
CA GLU A 65 11.98 13.63 -13.32
C GLU A 65 13.02 12.54 -13.03
N GLU A 66 14.15 12.87 -12.37
CA GLU A 66 15.12 11.86 -11.94
C GLU A 66 14.55 10.95 -10.85
N TYR A 67 13.51 11.40 -10.14
CA TYR A 67 12.94 10.74 -8.97
C TYR A 67 11.49 10.31 -9.13
N LEU A 68 10.68 11.08 -9.85
CA LEU A 68 9.24 10.88 -10.01
C LEU A 68 8.85 11.15 -11.46
N GLN A 69 8.21 10.17 -12.12
CA GLN A 69 7.74 10.31 -13.50
C GLN A 69 6.35 9.72 -13.63
N MET A 70 5.46 10.43 -14.32
CA MET A 70 4.16 9.92 -14.74
C MET A 70 4.28 9.21 -16.08
N HIS A 71 3.68 8.04 -16.21
CA HIS A 71 3.44 7.41 -17.50
C HIS A 71 2.26 8.08 -18.21
N SER A 72 2.23 8.02 -19.55
CA SER A 72 1.13 8.55 -20.36
C SER A 72 -0.22 7.89 -20.09
N SER A 73 -0.24 6.74 -19.42
CA SER A 73 -1.44 6.04 -18.97
C SER A 73 -1.80 6.34 -17.50
N HIS A 74 -1.26 7.42 -16.93
CA HIS A 74 -1.61 7.99 -15.62
C HIS A 74 -1.27 7.13 -14.38
N TRP A 75 -0.30 6.22 -14.50
CA TRP A 75 0.39 5.56 -13.39
C TRP A 75 1.82 6.10 -13.26
N LEU A 76 2.52 5.83 -12.14
CA LEU A 76 3.89 6.27 -11.89
C LEU A 76 4.88 5.39 -12.65
N GLY A 77 5.62 5.94 -13.63
CA GLY A 77 6.73 5.27 -14.30
C GLY A 77 8.01 5.22 -13.47
N ARG A 78 8.14 6.15 -12.52
CA ARG A 78 9.24 6.24 -11.57
C ARG A 78 8.74 6.80 -10.26
N ALA A 79 9.23 6.27 -9.15
CA ALA A 79 9.01 6.82 -7.82
C ALA A 79 10.28 6.64 -6.97
N PHE A 80 10.67 7.67 -6.23
CA PHE A 80 11.84 7.72 -5.37
C PHE A 80 13.14 7.30 -6.07
N GLY A 81 13.28 7.68 -7.35
CA GLY A 81 14.45 7.34 -8.18
C GLY A 81 14.45 5.92 -8.73
N LYS A 82 13.50 5.06 -8.31
CA LYS A 82 13.35 3.68 -8.76
C LYS A 82 12.30 3.58 -9.86
N LYS A 83 12.52 2.66 -10.80
CA LYS A 83 11.48 2.32 -11.79
C LYS A 83 10.25 1.79 -11.05
N ALA A 84 9.07 2.25 -11.44
CA ALA A 84 7.80 1.74 -10.96
C ALA A 84 7.07 1.14 -12.15
N PHE A 85 7.00 -0.19 -12.23
CA PHE A 85 6.32 -0.89 -13.32
C PHE A 85 4.87 -1.11 -12.94
N TYR A 86 3.97 -0.31 -13.51
CA TYR A 86 2.58 -0.26 -13.07
C TYR A 86 2.51 0.12 -11.57
N SER A 87 1.90 1.24 -11.25
CA SER A 87 1.73 1.64 -9.85
C SER A 87 0.27 1.66 -9.47
N GLY A 88 0.01 1.30 -8.23
CA GLY A 88 -1.30 1.36 -7.61
C GLY A 88 -1.25 2.21 -6.34
N PHE A 89 -2.43 2.57 -5.85
CA PHE A 89 -2.56 3.22 -4.56
C PHE A 89 -3.86 2.83 -3.89
N THR A 90 -3.92 2.83 -2.58
CA THR A 90 -5.20 2.74 -1.85
C THR A 90 -5.49 4.05 -1.14
N ILE A 91 -6.78 4.35 -0.96
CA ILE A 91 -7.26 5.38 -0.04
C ILE A 91 -8.06 4.66 1.04
N ASN A 92 -7.63 4.78 2.29
CA ASN A 92 -8.21 4.09 3.45
C ASN A 92 -8.30 2.57 3.25
N GLY A 93 -7.32 2.00 2.54
CA GLY A 93 -7.27 0.57 2.24
C GLY A 93 -8.23 0.11 1.14
N CYS A 94 -8.85 1.04 0.41
CA CYS A 94 -9.79 0.77 -0.65
C CYS A 94 -9.24 1.21 -2.01
N TYR A 95 -9.67 0.52 -3.06
CA TYR A 95 -9.44 0.92 -4.45
C TYR A 95 -10.18 2.23 -4.74
N ALA A 96 -9.50 3.23 -5.28
CA ALA A 96 -10.11 4.50 -5.64
C ALA A 96 -10.80 4.42 -6.99
N TYR A 97 -12.09 4.75 -7.05
CA TYR A 97 -12.90 4.66 -8.26
C TYR A 97 -13.76 5.90 -8.47
N GLU A 98 -14.13 6.13 -9.73
CA GLU A 98 -14.96 7.26 -10.14
C GLU A 98 -16.40 7.08 -9.61
N LEU A 99 -16.82 7.98 -8.73
CA LEU A 99 -18.18 7.99 -8.19
C LEU A 99 -19.20 8.14 -9.32
N GLY A 100 -20.22 7.28 -9.31
CA GLY A 100 -21.25 7.26 -10.35
C GLY A 100 -20.87 6.52 -11.63
N SER A 101 -19.65 5.97 -11.73
CA SER A 101 -19.28 5.10 -12.85
C SER A 101 -20.17 3.85 -12.89
N LYS A 102 -20.49 3.39 -14.11
CA LYS A 102 -21.28 2.17 -14.31
C LYS A 102 -20.47 0.96 -13.86
N TYR A 103 -21.05 0.17 -12.96
CA TYR A 103 -20.49 -1.11 -12.55
C TYR A 103 -20.53 -2.14 -13.69
N SER A 104 -19.44 -2.87 -13.87
CA SER A 104 -19.35 -4.04 -14.74
C SER A 104 -19.05 -5.29 -13.92
N GLU A 105 -19.82 -6.37 -14.07
CA GLU A 105 -19.60 -7.61 -13.32
C GLU A 105 -18.20 -8.23 -13.61
N GLY A 106 -17.65 -8.03 -14.80
CA GLY A 106 -16.33 -8.55 -15.17
C GLY A 106 -15.14 -7.63 -14.87
N HIS A 107 -15.38 -6.34 -14.58
CA HIS A 107 -14.29 -5.34 -14.47
C HIS A 107 -14.44 -4.38 -13.27
N GLY A 108 -15.53 -4.44 -12.52
CA GLY A 108 -15.81 -3.57 -11.39
C GLY A 108 -16.13 -2.13 -11.81
N TYR A 109 -15.81 -1.19 -10.91
CA TYR A 109 -15.91 0.24 -11.16
C TYR A 109 -14.70 0.79 -11.92
N LYS A 110 -14.89 1.92 -12.60
CA LYS A 110 -13.78 2.61 -13.28
C LYS A 110 -12.85 3.24 -12.25
N GLY A 111 -11.58 2.84 -12.23
CA GLY A 111 -10.57 3.38 -11.33
C GLY A 111 -10.21 4.85 -11.59
N LEU A 112 -9.74 5.51 -10.54
CA LEU A 112 -9.14 6.84 -10.61
C LEU A 112 -7.62 6.74 -10.73
N SER A 113 -7.03 7.65 -11.50
CA SER A 113 -5.58 7.82 -11.59
C SER A 113 -5.04 8.69 -10.46
N PHE A 114 -3.71 8.67 -10.26
CA PHE A 114 -3.03 9.44 -9.21
C PHE A 114 -3.35 10.94 -9.26
N ASP A 115 -3.48 11.47 -10.47
CA ASP A 115 -3.78 12.87 -10.77
C ASP A 115 -5.29 13.19 -10.79
N LYS A 116 -6.15 12.28 -10.33
CA LYS A 116 -7.63 12.45 -10.27
C LYS A 116 -8.24 12.01 -8.96
N ALA A 117 -7.55 11.18 -8.20
CA ALA A 117 -8.07 10.69 -6.93
C ALA A 117 -7.91 11.77 -5.86
N HIS A 118 -9.01 12.46 -5.56
CA HIS A 118 -9.04 13.45 -4.49
C HIS A 118 -8.78 12.79 -3.13
N ILE A 119 -8.11 13.52 -2.25
CA ILE A 119 -7.79 13.10 -0.88
C ILE A 119 -8.16 14.20 0.11
N CYS A 120 -8.41 13.79 1.35
CA CYS A 120 -8.81 14.66 2.44
C CYS A 120 -7.91 14.47 3.67
N ASP A 121 -7.99 15.42 4.60
CA ASP A 121 -7.34 15.28 5.89
C ASP A 121 -7.85 14.04 6.63
N GLY A 122 -6.92 13.28 7.20
CA GLY A 122 -7.18 12.02 7.89
C GLY A 122 -7.14 10.77 7.02
N ASP A 123 -7.06 10.91 5.68
CA ASP A 123 -6.93 9.73 4.81
C ASP A 123 -5.61 8.97 5.06
N VAL A 124 -5.67 7.66 4.84
CA VAL A 124 -4.50 6.77 4.80
C VAL A 124 -4.23 6.37 3.36
N ILE A 125 -3.11 6.83 2.83
CA ILE A 125 -2.69 6.61 1.45
C ILE A 125 -1.54 5.59 1.42
N GLU A 126 -1.68 4.56 0.60
CA GLU A 126 -0.66 3.50 0.44
C GLU A 126 -0.32 3.38 -1.05
N VAL A 127 0.89 3.77 -1.46
CA VAL A 127 1.34 3.81 -2.87
C VAL A 127 2.35 2.71 -3.15
N PHE A 128 2.07 1.85 -4.13
CA PHE A 128 2.93 0.72 -4.46
C PHE A 128 3.29 0.70 -5.95
N ALA A 129 4.46 0.16 -6.25
CA ALA A 129 4.76 -0.39 -7.56
C ALA A 129 4.51 -1.90 -7.53
N PHE A 130 3.86 -2.42 -8.57
CA PHE A 130 3.79 -3.86 -8.77
C PHE A 130 5.20 -4.40 -9.02
N GLN A 131 5.45 -5.61 -8.49
CA GLN A 131 6.69 -6.34 -8.68
C GLN A 131 6.65 -7.15 -9.98
N ASP A 132 5.46 -7.43 -10.51
CA ASP A 132 5.26 -7.98 -11.85
C ASP A 132 4.81 -6.94 -12.89
N SER A 133 4.94 -7.29 -14.16
CA SER A 133 4.51 -6.45 -15.29
C SER A 133 3.03 -6.60 -15.65
N PHE A 134 2.24 -7.33 -14.87
CA PHE A 134 0.84 -7.64 -15.15
C PHE A 134 -0.13 -6.94 -14.20
N GLY A 135 0.37 -6.27 -13.15
CA GLY A 135 -0.46 -5.61 -12.16
C GLY A 135 -1.21 -6.59 -11.25
N MET A 136 -0.61 -7.77 -11.03
CA MET A 136 -1.28 -8.91 -10.39
C MET A 136 -0.85 -9.12 -8.93
N ASP A 137 0.06 -8.29 -8.40
CA ASP A 137 0.41 -8.34 -6.97
C ASP A 137 -0.83 -8.26 -6.07
N TYR A 138 -0.74 -9.00 -4.96
CA TYR A 138 -1.75 -9.08 -3.94
C TYR A 138 -1.62 -7.91 -2.99
N TYR A 139 -2.63 -7.05 -2.96
CA TYR A 139 -2.79 -6.11 -1.87
C TYR A 139 -3.26 -6.87 -0.64
N THR A 140 -2.41 -6.91 0.38
CA THR A 140 -2.57 -7.75 1.57
C THR A 140 -2.84 -6.94 2.84
N TYR A 141 -3.44 -7.61 3.82
CA TYR A 141 -3.77 -7.00 5.10
C TYR A 141 -3.97 -8.06 6.19
N PHE A 142 -3.67 -7.68 7.42
CA PHE A 142 -3.88 -8.53 8.58
C PHE A 142 -5.34 -8.48 9.04
N MET A 143 -5.82 -9.65 9.45
CA MET A 143 -7.17 -9.88 9.96
C MET A 143 -7.09 -10.42 11.39
N GLN A 144 -7.98 -9.96 12.24
CA GLN A 144 -8.25 -10.52 13.56
C GLN A 144 -9.76 -10.52 13.79
N ASP A 145 -10.31 -11.64 14.27
CA ASP A 145 -11.74 -11.83 14.51
C ASP A 145 -12.64 -11.41 13.32
N GLY A 146 -12.21 -11.76 12.10
CA GLY A 146 -12.93 -11.48 10.87
C GLY A 146 -12.92 -10.01 10.42
N ARG A 147 -12.03 -9.17 10.98
CA ARG A 147 -11.89 -7.76 10.63
C ARG A 147 -10.46 -7.42 10.28
N ARG A 148 -10.30 -6.54 9.29
CA ARG A 148 -9.00 -5.95 8.96
C ARG A 148 -8.54 -5.09 10.13
N ILE A 149 -7.32 -5.31 10.57
CA ILE A 149 -6.66 -4.52 11.60
C ILE A 149 -5.43 -3.80 11.04
N LYS A 150 -5.11 -2.65 11.63
CA LYS A 150 -3.87 -1.90 11.37
C LYS A 150 -3.05 -1.67 12.64
N GLU A 151 -3.64 -2.00 13.79
CA GLU A 151 -3.00 -1.91 15.10
C GLU A 151 -3.43 -3.10 15.96
N LEU A 152 -2.49 -3.60 16.76
CA LEU A 152 -2.67 -4.68 17.73
C LEU A 152 -1.98 -4.26 19.03
N ASN A 153 -2.61 -4.53 20.17
CA ASN A 153 -2.02 -4.30 21.49
C ASN A 153 -1.87 -5.64 22.20
N LEU A 154 -0.69 -5.90 22.76
CA LEU A 154 -0.35 -7.15 23.46
C LEU A 154 0.31 -6.83 24.80
N ALA A 155 0.14 -7.71 25.78
CA ALA A 155 1.02 -7.75 26.94
C ALA A 155 2.39 -8.36 26.55
N VAL A 156 3.44 -8.01 27.29
CA VAL A 156 4.75 -8.67 27.14
C VAL A 156 4.60 -10.20 27.27
N GLY A 157 5.07 -10.95 26.27
CA GLY A 157 4.98 -12.41 26.19
C GLY A 157 3.62 -12.95 25.73
N GLU A 158 2.61 -12.09 25.54
CA GLU A 158 1.34 -12.49 24.93
C GLU A 158 1.53 -12.76 23.44
N ARG A 159 0.79 -13.76 22.94
CA ARG A 159 0.73 -14.11 21.53
C ARG A 159 -0.70 -13.96 21.02
N ALA A 160 -0.85 -13.41 19.81
CA ALA A 160 -2.13 -13.30 19.14
C ALA A 160 -2.15 -14.10 17.84
N LYS A 161 -3.29 -14.75 17.61
CA LYS A 161 -3.60 -15.36 16.32
C LYS A 161 -4.10 -14.31 15.36
N LEU A 162 -3.48 -14.25 14.19
CA LEU A 162 -3.83 -13.39 13.08
C LEU A 162 -4.07 -14.24 11.83
N LYS A 163 -4.73 -13.65 10.85
CA LYS A 163 -4.81 -14.19 9.50
C LYS A 163 -4.28 -13.17 8.50
N LEU A 164 -3.52 -13.62 7.51
CA LEU A 164 -3.11 -12.79 6.39
C LEU A 164 -4.03 -13.07 5.20
N GLU A 165 -4.69 -12.03 4.70
CA GLU A 165 -5.54 -12.10 3.51
C GLU A 165 -5.09 -11.06 2.49
N GLY A 166 -5.49 -11.27 1.23
CA GLY A 166 -5.33 -10.27 0.20
C GLY A 166 -6.17 -10.55 -1.03
N LEU A 167 -5.98 -9.68 -2.02
CA LEU A 167 -6.60 -9.81 -3.34
C LEU A 167 -5.68 -9.22 -4.39
N MET A 168 -5.74 -9.75 -5.61
CA MET A 168 -5.04 -9.15 -6.77
C MET A 168 -5.57 -7.74 -6.97
N TYR A 169 -4.73 -6.74 -6.76
CA TYR A 169 -5.22 -5.37 -6.63
C TYR A 169 -5.89 -4.85 -7.91
N GLY A 170 -5.25 -5.07 -9.07
CA GLY A 170 -5.76 -4.61 -10.35
C GLY A 170 -7.09 -5.25 -10.76
N TYR A 171 -7.37 -6.47 -10.29
CA TYR A 171 -8.55 -7.24 -10.68
C TYR A 171 -9.67 -7.20 -9.63
N GLY A 172 -9.34 -7.48 -8.37
CA GLY A 172 -10.33 -7.52 -7.28
C GLY A 172 -10.62 -6.14 -6.67
N GLY A 173 -9.68 -5.19 -6.75
CA GLY A 173 -9.82 -3.84 -6.19
C GLY A 173 -11.08 -3.11 -6.70
N PRO A 174 -11.30 -3.03 -8.03
CA PRO A 174 -12.48 -2.40 -8.61
C PRO A 174 -13.84 -3.02 -8.22
N MET A 175 -13.84 -4.26 -7.75
CA MET A 175 -15.06 -5.04 -7.52
C MET A 175 -15.74 -4.68 -6.20
N LYS A 176 -17.08 -4.75 -6.16
CA LYS A 176 -17.81 -4.65 -4.87
C LYS A 176 -17.56 -5.90 -4.02
N ARG A 177 -17.73 -5.78 -2.70
CA ARG A 177 -17.47 -6.88 -1.75
C ARG A 177 -18.18 -8.18 -2.10
N THR A 178 -19.45 -8.13 -2.52
CA THR A 178 -20.22 -9.34 -2.86
C THR A 178 -19.59 -10.12 -4.01
N ASP A 179 -19.02 -9.40 -5.00
CA ASP A 179 -18.47 -10.01 -6.20
C ASP A 179 -17.05 -10.51 -5.96
N ARG A 180 -16.30 -9.82 -5.09
CA ARG A 180 -15.04 -10.38 -4.58
C ARG A 180 -15.25 -11.73 -3.90
N ILE A 181 -16.35 -11.88 -3.15
CA ILE A 181 -16.69 -13.14 -2.48
C ILE A 181 -17.16 -14.19 -3.50
N SER A 182 -18.13 -13.86 -4.35
CA SER A 182 -18.70 -14.82 -5.32
C SER A 182 -17.70 -15.29 -6.37
N HIS A 183 -16.71 -14.47 -6.71
CA HIS A 183 -15.63 -14.81 -7.63
C HIS A 183 -14.36 -15.32 -6.93
N HIS A 184 -14.37 -15.48 -5.61
CA HIS A 184 -13.22 -15.95 -4.83
C HIS A 184 -11.94 -15.12 -5.07
N LEU A 185 -12.08 -13.79 -5.12
CA LEU A 185 -10.99 -12.85 -5.42
C LEU A 185 -10.21 -12.44 -4.18
N VAL A 186 -10.76 -12.67 -2.99
CA VAL A 186 -10.02 -12.60 -1.73
C VAL A 186 -9.52 -13.99 -1.43
N SER A 187 -8.25 -14.10 -1.04
CA SER A 187 -7.65 -15.36 -0.62
C SER A 187 -6.79 -15.13 0.61
N GLU A 188 -6.76 -16.13 1.48
CA GLU A 188 -5.66 -16.33 2.42
C GLU A 188 -4.31 -16.34 1.72
N VAL A 189 -3.29 -15.95 2.48
CA VAL A 189 -1.90 -15.96 2.05
C VAL A 189 -1.19 -17.00 2.89
N SER A 190 -0.88 -18.17 2.31
CA SER A 190 -0.17 -19.26 2.98
C SER A 190 1.34 -19.09 2.86
N GLU A 191 2.10 -19.77 3.72
CA GLU A 191 3.57 -19.86 3.67
C GLU A 191 4.31 -18.50 3.65
N ALA A 192 3.66 -17.44 4.13
CA ALA A 192 4.23 -16.10 4.21
C ALA A 192 4.97 -15.94 5.54
N GLN A 193 6.25 -15.57 5.45
CA GLN A 193 7.08 -15.28 6.62
C GLN A 193 6.76 -13.88 7.13
N LEU A 194 6.32 -13.77 8.39
CA LEU A 194 6.20 -12.48 9.05
C LEU A 194 7.58 -11.91 9.38
N VAL A 195 7.71 -10.60 9.24
CA VAL A 195 8.95 -9.86 9.49
C VAL A 195 8.66 -8.64 10.35
N THR A 196 9.63 -8.21 11.15
CA THR A 196 9.66 -6.85 11.68
C THR A 196 10.28 -5.91 10.65
N VAL A 197 9.79 -4.68 10.60
CA VAL A 197 10.29 -3.61 9.73
C VAL A 197 10.94 -2.54 10.60
N ASP A 198 12.23 -2.31 10.40
CA ASP A 198 12.90 -1.13 10.94
C ASP A 198 12.42 0.12 10.18
N VAL A 199 11.78 1.03 10.90
CA VAL A 199 11.13 2.20 10.30
C VAL A 199 12.09 3.26 9.77
N SER A 200 13.35 3.20 10.19
CA SER A 200 14.38 4.17 9.81
C SER A 200 15.17 3.73 8.57
N THR A 201 15.32 2.42 8.39
CA THR A 201 16.15 1.81 7.33
C THR A 201 15.35 1.00 6.33
N GLY A 202 14.11 0.61 6.65
CA GLY A 202 13.31 -0.33 5.86
C GLY A 202 13.81 -1.78 5.97
N LEU A 203 14.77 -2.08 6.85
CA LEU A 203 15.28 -3.43 7.04
C LEU A 203 14.18 -4.36 7.55
N MET A 204 14.01 -5.49 6.86
CA MET A 204 13.05 -6.52 7.22
C MET A 204 13.77 -7.71 7.87
N LEU A 205 13.39 -8.06 9.10
CA LEU A 205 13.96 -9.18 9.84
C LEU A 205 12.89 -10.23 10.15
N PRO A 206 13.10 -11.52 9.82
CA PRO A 206 12.16 -12.58 10.15
C PRO A 206 11.80 -12.63 11.63
N ILE A 207 10.51 -12.79 11.91
CA ILE A 207 10.03 -13.17 13.24
C ILE A 207 10.13 -14.70 13.31
N PRO A 208 10.93 -15.27 14.23
CA PRO A 208 11.11 -16.73 14.33
C PRO A 208 9.77 -17.46 14.41
N ASP A 209 9.64 -18.54 13.63
CA ASP A 209 8.48 -19.44 13.59
C ASP A 209 7.13 -18.80 13.21
N ALA A 210 7.11 -17.51 12.84
CA ALA A 210 5.90 -16.80 12.43
C ALA A 210 5.67 -16.90 10.92
N ILE A 211 5.28 -18.09 10.46
CA ILE A 211 4.93 -18.38 9.07
C ILE A 211 3.42 -18.65 9.00
N THR A 212 2.74 -18.12 7.99
CA THR A 212 1.31 -18.40 7.81
C THR A 212 1.07 -19.83 7.37
N ASP A 213 0.05 -20.47 7.94
CA ASP A 213 -0.28 -21.86 7.62
C ASP A 213 -0.78 -22.06 6.19
N GLU A 214 -0.67 -23.30 5.71
CA GLU A 214 -1.00 -23.70 4.34
C GLU A 214 -2.50 -23.56 4.03
N ASP A 215 -3.35 -23.81 5.03
CA ASP A 215 -4.80 -24.00 4.84
C ASP A 215 -5.63 -22.71 4.99
N GLU A 216 -5.28 -21.88 5.97
CA GLU A 216 -6.12 -20.75 6.39
C GLU A 216 -5.36 -19.43 6.44
N GLY A 217 -4.07 -19.40 6.09
CA GLY A 217 -3.20 -18.23 6.20
C GLY A 217 -3.11 -17.69 7.63
N GLN A 218 -3.31 -18.54 8.65
CA GLN A 218 -3.20 -18.11 10.05
C GLN A 218 -1.76 -18.13 10.53
N VAL A 219 -1.44 -17.23 11.45
CA VAL A 219 -0.12 -17.14 12.08
C VAL A 219 -0.26 -16.63 13.51
N GLU A 220 0.63 -17.07 14.38
CA GLU A 220 0.76 -16.54 15.73
C GLU A 220 1.92 -15.54 15.80
N VAL A 221 1.70 -14.38 16.43
CA VAL A 221 2.71 -13.34 16.60
C VAL A 221 2.70 -12.79 18.02
N GLY A 222 3.87 -12.42 18.52
CA GLY A 222 4.02 -11.62 19.74
C GLY A 222 5.48 -11.30 20.02
N PHE A 223 5.73 -10.60 21.13
CA PHE A 223 7.08 -10.14 21.48
C PHE A 223 7.30 -10.25 22.99
N ASP A 224 8.52 -10.60 23.37
CA ASP A 224 8.93 -10.82 24.76
C ASP A 224 9.51 -9.57 25.43
N GLU A 225 9.61 -8.45 24.68
CA GLU A 225 10.09 -7.16 25.18
C GLU A 225 9.02 -6.08 24.90
N PRO A 226 8.88 -5.08 25.79
CA PRO A 226 7.97 -3.97 25.55
C PRO A 226 8.48 -3.09 24.41
N GLY A 227 7.56 -2.54 23.61
CA GLY A 227 7.93 -1.69 22.48
C GLY A 227 6.84 -1.52 21.44
N VAL A 228 7.19 -0.78 20.38
CA VAL A 228 6.36 -0.65 19.18
C VAL A 228 7.06 -1.36 18.04
N TYR A 229 6.40 -2.38 17.50
CA TYR A 229 6.88 -3.19 16.39
C TYR A 229 6.03 -2.91 15.16
N TYR A 230 6.67 -2.83 14.00
CA TYR A 230 5.97 -2.79 12.72
C TYR A 230 6.16 -4.14 12.07
N VAL A 231 5.07 -4.89 11.93
CA VAL A 231 5.06 -6.25 11.37
C VAL A 231 4.61 -6.16 9.92
N SER A 232 5.29 -6.88 9.04
CA SER A 232 4.96 -7.09 7.63
C SER A 232 5.06 -8.58 7.31
N SER A 233 4.85 -8.96 6.06
CA SER A 233 5.18 -10.30 5.57
C SER A 233 5.96 -10.23 4.25
N ILE A 234 6.71 -11.30 3.97
CA ILE A 234 7.43 -11.52 2.72
C ILE A 234 7.20 -12.96 2.24
N GLY A 235 7.41 -13.20 0.95
CA GLY A 235 7.15 -14.50 0.35
C GLY A 235 5.66 -14.83 0.33
N GLY A 236 5.33 -16.08 0.60
CA GLY A 236 3.96 -16.58 0.60
C GLY A 236 3.52 -17.17 -0.74
N GLU A 237 2.58 -18.10 -0.63
CA GLU A 237 1.87 -18.69 -1.74
C GLU A 237 0.49 -18.05 -1.85
N VAL A 238 0.25 -17.48 -3.02
CA VAL A 238 -1.03 -16.92 -3.43
C VAL A 238 -1.32 -17.38 -4.84
N ARG A 239 -2.54 -17.13 -5.33
CA ARG A 239 -2.90 -17.49 -6.70
C ARG A 239 -1.91 -16.88 -7.69
N TYR A 240 -1.47 -17.72 -8.63
CA TYR A 240 -0.49 -17.39 -9.67
C TYR A 240 0.91 -17.00 -9.16
N ASN A 241 1.27 -17.35 -7.93
CA ASN A 241 2.56 -16.99 -7.32
C ASN A 241 2.84 -15.47 -7.38
N ALA A 242 1.77 -14.67 -7.25
CA ALA A 242 1.87 -13.22 -7.26
C ALA A 242 2.63 -12.70 -6.04
N HIS A 243 3.19 -11.51 -6.16
CA HIS A 243 3.91 -10.88 -5.06
C HIS A 243 2.95 -10.23 -4.06
N LEU A 244 3.40 -10.05 -2.82
CA LEU A 244 2.63 -9.32 -1.80
C LEU A 244 2.98 -7.84 -1.83
N VAL A 245 1.96 -6.99 -1.72
CA VAL A 245 2.12 -5.55 -1.47
C VAL A 245 1.35 -5.12 -0.23
N PHE A 246 1.99 -4.24 0.53
CA PHE A 246 1.48 -3.59 1.73
C PHE A 246 0.96 -4.46 2.90
N PRO A 247 1.50 -5.64 3.20
CA PRO A 247 1.20 -6.29 4.47
C PRO A 247 1.80 -5.46 5.61
N TRP A 248 0.99 -4.81 6.44
CA TRP A 248 1.53 -4.16 7.63
C TRP A 248 0.58 -4.12 8.82
N LEU A 249 1.16 -4.17 10.00
CA LEU A 249 0.48 -4.09 11.28
C LEU A 249 1.39 -3.39 12.31
N LYS A 250 0.88 -2.36 12.97
CA LYS A 250 1.54 -1.79 14.15
C LYS A 250 1.19 -2.64 15.38
N VAL A 251 2.18 -3.12 16.11
CA VAL A 251 1.99 -3.90 17.34
C VAL A 251 2.58 -3.12 18.50
N ASN A 252 1.76 -2.74 19.48
CA ASN A 252 2.23 -2.14 20.73
C ASN A 252 2.28 -3.25 21.80
N VAL A 253 3.44 -3.40 22.46
CA VAL A 253 3.65 -4.36 23.53
C VAL A 253 3.97 -3.62 24.81
N SER A 254 3.19 -3.87 25.87
CA SER A 254 3.26 -3.16 27.15
C SER A 254 3.11 -4.06 28.37
#